data_AF-A0A524G9E5-F1
#
_entry.id   AF-A0A524G9E5-F1
#
_cell.length_a   1.000
_cell.length_b   1.000
_cell.length_c   1.000
_cell.angle_alpha   90.00
_cell.angle_beta   90.00
_cell.angle_gamma   90.00
#
_symmetry.space_group_name_H-M   'P 1'
#
loop_
_entity.id
_entity.type
_entity.pdbx_description
1 polymer ?
#
loop_
_entity_poly.entity_id
_entity_poly.type
_entity_poly.pdbx_seq_one_letter_code
_entity_poly.pdbx_strand_id
1 'polypeptide(L)'
;MSLDNWEKKIQTTIEGFPEPYRGEILQLFGEWLSTKPQPPLYSNWTEYSSKIDDQEALYTERRVYLKRVKNDLRDMEIPPKRWQKVAKSLAAVASVFLVIFLAISRVFRGAD
;
A
#
# COMPACT_ATOMS: atom_id res chain seq x y z
N MET A 1 4.74 8.65 4.00
CA MET A 1 5.30 7.77 5.04
C MET A 1 6.59 7.25 4.43
N SER A 2 7.77 7.61 4.96
CA SER A 2 9.02 7.13 4.36
C SER A 2 9.15 5.63 4.63
N LEU A 3 9.81 4.90 3.73
CA LEU A 3 10.07 3.47 3.89
C LEU A 3 11.08 3.20 5.03
N ASP A 4 11.64 4.22 5.68
CA ASP A 4 12.82 4.10 6.53
C ASP A 4 12.62 3.30 7.84
N ASN A 5 11.46 2.68 8.08
CA ASN A 5 11.20 1.81 9.23
C ASN A 5 10.11 0.76 8.94
N TRP A 6 9.92 0.38 7.68
CA TRP A 6 8.84 -0.55 7.30
C TRP A 6 9.02 -1.93 7.97
N GLU A 7 10.27 -2.39 8.11
CA GLU A 7 10.63 -3.69 8.70
C GLU A 7 10.14 -3.80 10.14
N LYS A 8 10.49 -2.81 10.96
CA LYS A 8 10.10 -2.74 12.37
C LYS A 8 8.58 -2.72 12.53
N LYS A 9 7.86 -2.01 11.66
CA LYS A 9 6.40 -1.93 11.71
C LYS A 9 5.75 -3.27 11.39
N ILE A 10 6.24 -4.00 10.39
CA ILE A 10 5.75 -5.34 10.09
C ILE A 10 6.09 -6.30 11.23
N GLN A 11 7.30 -6.25 11.77
CA GLN A 11 7.71 -7.09 12.89
C GLN A 11 6.77 -6.90 14.10
N THR A 12 6.50 -5.66 14.52
CA THR A 12 5.54 -5.37 15.61
C THR A 12 4.13 -5.89 15.29
N THR A 13 3.74 -5.88 14.01
CA THR A 13 2.44 -6.43 13.62
C THR A 13 2.39 -7.95 13.78
N ILE A 14 3.46 -8.65 13.39
CA ILE A 14 3.57 -10.11 13.54
C ILE A 14 3.65 -10.51 15.02
N GLU A 15 4.38 -9.75 15.85
CA GLU A 15 4.43 -9.95 17.30
C GLU A 15 3.04 -9.87 17.97
N GLY A 16 2.07 -9.20 17.33
CA GLY A 16 0.68 -9.14 17.77
C GLY A 16 -0.18 -10.36 17.38
N PHE A 17 0.33 -11.31 16.60
CA PHE A 17 -0.42 -12.50 16.19
C PHE A 17 -0.56 -13.49 17.34
N PRO A 18 -1.66 -14.27 17.41
CA PRO A 18 -1.80 -15.31 18.43
C PRO A 18 -0.83 -16.48 18.19
N GLU A 19 -0.45 -17.16 19.26
CA GLU A 19 0.23 -18.46 19.18
C GLU A 19 -0.71 -19.53 18.59
N PRO A 20 -0.19 -20.56 17.89
CA PRO A 20 1.23 -20.93 17.71
C PRO A 20 1.93 -20.27 16.51
N TYR A 21 1.22 -19.49 15.69
CA TYR A 21 1.74 -19.07 14.38
C TYR A 21 2.72 -17.89 14.45
N ARG A 22 2.71 -17.14 15.55
CA ARG A 22 3.57 -15.96 15.73
C ARG A 22 5.04 -16.29 15.48
N GLY A 23 5.57 -17.30 16.17
CA GLY A 23 6.99 -17.66 16.07
C GLY A 23 7.37 -18.09 14.66
N GLU A 24 6.52 -18.89 14.02
CA GLU A 24 6.72 -19.35 12.66
C GLU A 24 6.74 -18.20 11.65
N ILE A 25 5.80 -17.26 11.75
CA ILE A 25 5.72 -16.13 10.82
C ILE A 25 6.86 -15.14 11.06
N LEU A 26 7.28 -14.94 12.31
CA LEU A 26 8.46 -14.13 12.63
C LEU A 26 9.72 -14.72 12.01
N GLN A 27 9.90 -16.04 12.12
CA GLN A 27 11.03 -16.73 11.50
C GLN A 27 11.01 -16.55 9.98
N LEU A 28 9.86 -16.83 9.34
CA LEU A 28 9.67 -16.69 7.90
C LEU A 28 9.91 -15.25 7.43
N PHE A 29 9.51 -14.26 8.24
CA PHE A 29 9.77 -12.86 7.98
C PHE A 29 11.27 -12.52 8.06
N GLY A 30 11.99 -13.03 9.05
CA GLY A 30 13.44 -12.85 9.18
C GLY A 30 14.24 -13.50 8.06
N GLU A 31 13.83 -14.70 7.63
CA GLU A 31 14.42 -15.39 6.47
C GLU A 31 14.21 -14.59 5.19
N TRP A 32 13.00 -14.06 4.99
CA TRP A 32 12.70 -13.18 3.87
C TRP A 32 13.54 -11.89 3.90
N LEU A 33 13.69 -11.22 5.04
CA LEU A 33 14.55 -10.03 5.18
C LEU A 33 16.01 -10.32 4.81
N SER A 34 16.50 -11.52 5.13
CA SER A 34 17.85 -11.95 4.80
C SER A 34 18.10 -12.03 3.28
N THR A 35 17.03 -12.14 2.47
CA THR A 35 17.12 -12.09 1.00
C THR A 35 17.29 -10.68 0.43
N LYS A 36 17.28 -9.63 1.29
CA LYS A 36 17.33 -8.21 0.91
C LYS A 36 16.24 -7.85 -0.12
N PRO A 37 14.96 -7.98 0.26
CA PRO A 37 13.85 -7.80 -0.67
C PRO A 37 13.84 -6.38 -1.24
N GLN A 38 13.60 -6.29 -2.55
CA GLN A 38 13.48 -5.02 -3.25
C GLN A 38 12.01 -4.64 -3.42
N PRO A 39 11.69 -3.34 -3.47
CA PRO A 39 10.35 -2.88 -3.82
C PRO A 39 9.91 -3.41 -5.20
N PRO A 40 8.61 -3.72 -5.40
CA PRO A 40 7.53 -3.63 -4.42
C PRO A 40 7.52 -4.80 -3.43
N LEU A 41 7.70 -4.48 -2.15
CA LEU A 41 7.79 -5.39 -1.01
C LEU A 41 6.56 -6.28 -0.90
N TYR A 42 5.35 -5.76 -1.14
CA TYR A 42 4.14 -6.58 -1.08
C TYR A 42 4.14 -7.71 -2.14
N SER A 43 4.73 -7.46 -3.31
CA SER A 43 4.81 -8.44 -4.39
C SER A 43 5.89 -9.46 -4.09
N ASN A 44 7.06 -8.99 -3.65
CA ASN A 44 8.17 -9.85 -3.28
C ASN A 44 7.80 -10.79 -2.11
N TRP A 45 7.11 -10.26 -1.09
CA TRP A 45 6.56 -11.07 0.00
C TRP A 45 5.53 -12.09 -0.48
N THR A 46 4.65 -11.70 -1.43
CA THR A 46 3.66 -12.64 -1.99
C THR A 46 4.35 -13.80 -2.67
N GLU A 47 5.37 -13.53 -3.49
CA GLU A 47 6.12 -14.57 -4.19
C GLU A 47 6.86 -15.48 -3.21
N TYR A 48 7.54 -14.90 -2.21
CA TYR A 48 8.26 -15.67 -1.19
C TYR A 48 7.32 -16.56 -0.37
N SER A 49 6.27 -15.96 0.21
CA SER A 49 5.30 -16.69 1.05
C SER A 49 4.50 -17.74 0.27
N SER A 50 4.27 -17.55 -1.04
CA SER A 50 3.55 -18.53 -1.87
C SER A 50 4.29 -19.85 -2.06
N LYS A 51 5.61 -19.89 -1.85
CA LYS A 51 6.42 -21.12 -1.89
C LYS A 51 6.24 -21.97 -0.64
N ILE A 52 5.71 -21.36 0.42
CA ILE A 52 5.58 -21.93 1.75
C ILE A 52 4.10 -22.15 2.10
N ASP A 53 3.20 -21.41 1.46
CA ASP A 53 1.75 -21.61 1.49
C ASP A 53 1.39 -22.87 0.70
N ASP A 54 0.94 -23.91 1.41
CA ASP A 54 0.51 -25.17 0.81
C ASP A 54 -0.82 -24.94 0.06
N GLN A 55 -0.79 -25.02 -1.27
CA GLN A 55 -1.92 -24.61 -2.13
C GLN A 55 -3.16 -25.51 -1.93
N GLU A 56 -3.02 -26.69 -1.33
CA GLU A 56 -4.09 -27.67 -1.13
C GLU A 56 -4.96 -27.37 0.10
N ALA A 57 -4.45 -26.63 1.10
CA ALA A 57 -5.20 -26.32 2.31
C ALA A 57 -5.93 -24.97 2.18
N LEU A 58 -7.17 -25.02 1.65
CA LEU A 58 -7.97 -23.85 1.29
C LEU A 58 -8.11 -22.78 2.39
N TYR A 59 -7.99 -23.11 3.68
CA TYR A 59 -8.11 -22.17 4.80
C TYR A 59 -7.28 -22.55 6.03
N THR A 60 -5.97 -22.29 6.01
CA THR A 60 -5.16 -22.31 7.24
C THR A 60 -5.06 -20.92 7.85
N GLU A 61 -5.12 -20.82 9.18
CA GLU A 61 -4.98 -19.54 9.91
C GLU A 61 -3.66 -18.84 9.56
N ARG A 62 -2.61 -19.63 9.31
CA ARG A 62 -1.32 -19.20 8.75
C ARG A 62 -1.47 -18.31 7.50
N ARG A 63 -2.29 -18.73 6.54
CA ARG A 63 -2.53 -17.99 5.29
C ARG A 63 -3.16 -16.62 5.54
N VAL A 64 -4.04 -16.52 6.54
CA VAL A 64 -4.65 -15.25 6.96
C VAL A 64 -3.56 -14.28 7.43
N TYR A 65 -2.61 -14.76 8.22
CA TYR A 65 -1.51 -13.93 8.72
C TYR A 65 -0.50 -13.55 7.64
N LEU A 66 -0.13 -14.47 6.73
CA LEU A 66 0.72 -14.15 5.58
C LEU A 66 0.07 -13.09 4.68
N LYS A 67 -1.24 -13.19 4.47
CA LYS A 67 -2.03 -12.20 3.73
C LYS A 67 -2.14 -10.87 4.48
N ARG A 68 -2.15 -10.88 5.82
CA ARG A 68 -2.12 -9.66 6.63
C ARG A 68 -0.81 -8.89 6.44
N VAL A 69 0.33 -9.58 6.54
CA VAL A 69 1.65 -8.98 6.27
C VAL A 69 1.71 -8.38 4.86
N LYS A 70 1.22 -9.09 3.84
CA LYS A 70 1.10 -8.56 2.47
C LYS A 70 0.31 -7.25 2.41
N ASN A 71 -0.84 -7.20 3.08
CA ASN A 71 -1.70 -6.02 3.05
C ASN A 71 -1.02 -4.84 3.74
N ASP A 72 -0.37 -5.06 4.88
CA ASP A 72 0.34 -4.00 5.61
C ASP A 72 1.51 -3.44 4.78
N LEU A 73 2.26 -4.31 4.08
CA LEU A 73 3.29 -3.90 3.13
C LEU A 73 2.69 -3.08 1.97
N ARG A 74 1.59 -3.55 1.39
CA ARG A 74 0.92 -2.88 0.28
C ARG A 74 0.39 -1.51 0.68
N ASP A 75 -0.20 -1.39 1.87
CA ASP A 75 -0.77 -0.14 2.36
C ASP A 75 0.32 0.89 2.73
N MET A 76 1.54 0.42 2.98
CA MET A 76 2.73 1.29 3.14
C MET A 76 3.29 1.77 1.80
N GLU A 77 3.36 0.91 0.79
CA GLU A 77 3.93 1.25 -0.52
C GLU A 77 2.94 1.98 -1.44
N ILE A 78 1.66 1.65 -1.36
CA ILE A 78 0.61 2.24 -2.18
C ILE A 78 -0.20 3.21 -1.32
N PRO A 79 -0.03 4.54 -1.48
CA PRO A 79 -0.84 5.49 -0.74
C PRO A 79 -2.32 5.27 -1.06
N PRO A 80 -3.21 5.34 -0.05
CA PRO A 80 -4.61 5.00 -0.23
C PRO A 80 -5.24 5.87 -1.33
N LYS A 81 -6.03 5.23 -2.22
CA LYS A 81 -6.73 5.86 -3.37
C LYS A 81 -7.50 7.15 -3.04
N ARG A 82 -7.77 7.43 -1.75
CA ARG A 82 -8.32 8.71 -1.28
C ARG A 82 -7.47 9.91 -1.72
N TRP A 83 -6.15 9.83 -1.70
CA TRP A 83 -5.27 10.92 -2.16
C TRP A 83 -5.38 11.17 -3.67
N GLN A 84 -5.50 10.11 -4.46
CA GLN A 84 -5.75 10.24 -5.90
C GLN A 84 -7.11 10.87 -6.21
N LYS A 85 -8.14 10.59 -5.39
CA LYS A 85 -9.45 11.27 -5.51
C LYS A 85 -9.34 12.76 -5.23
N VAL A 86 -8.61 13.16 -4.18
CA VAL A 86 -8.38 14.57 -3.83
C VAL A 86 -7.63 15.30 -4.95
N ALA A 87 -6.58 14.69 -5.52
CA ALA A 87 -5.84 15.26 -6.65
C ALA A 87 -6.74 15.48 -7.88
N LYS A 88 -7.60 14.52 -8.22
CA LYS A 88 -8.54 14.64 -9.34
C LYS A 88 -9.59 15.74 -9.10
N SER A 89 -10.14 15.83 -7.89
CA SER A 89 -11.10 16.89 -7.56
C SER A 89 -10.46 18.28 -7.61
N LEU A 90 -9.21 18.43 -7.15
CA LEU A 90 -8.49 19.70 -7.20
C LEU A 90 -8.25 20.16 -8.64
N ALA A 91 -7.84 19.25 -9.53
CA ALA A 91 -7.66 19.55 -10.95
C ALA A 91 -8.96 19.95 -11.67
N ALA A 92 -10.08 19.30 -11.32
CA ALA A 92 -11.39 19.65 -11.85
C ALA A 92 -11.84 21.06 -11.41
N VAL A 93 -11.65 21.39 -10.13
CA VAL A 93 -11.96 22.73 -9.60
C VAL A 93 -11.11 23.81 -10.29
N ALA A 94 -9.81 23.58 -10.44
CA ALA A 94 -8.92 24.51 -11.15
C ALA A 94 -9.35 24.76 -12.61
N SER A 95 -9.85 23.71 -13.28
CA SER A 95 -10.33 23.80 -14.66
C SER A 95 -11.60 24.63 -14.77
N VAL A 96 -12.53 24.50 -13.82
CA VAL A 96 -13.75 25.34 -13.75
C VAL A 96 -13.39 26.81 -13.52
N PHE A 97 -12.48 27.09 -12.58
CA PHE A 97 -12.00 28.45 -12.35
C PHE A 97 -11.35 29.06 -13.58
N LEU A 98 -10.57 28.28 -14.34
CA LEU A 98 -9.94 28.73 -15.57
C LEU A 98 -10.96 29.09 -16.65
N VAL A 99 -12.01 28.28 -16.82
CA VAL A 99 -13.10 28.58 -17.77
C VAL A 99 -13.85 29.85 -17.38
N ILE A 100 -14.17 30.03 -16.09
CA ILE A 100 -14.82 31.25 -15.60
C ILE A 100 -13.92 32.47 -15.84
N PHE A 101 -12.63 32.37 -15.52
CA PHE A 101 -11.67 33.45 -15.71
C PHE A 101 -11.54 33.83 -17.19
N LEU A 102 -11.50 32.85 -18.09
CA LEU A 102 -11.46 33.08 -19.54
C LEU A 102 -12.75 33.71 -20.06
N ALA A 103 -13.91 33.28 -19.56
CA ALA A 103 -15.20 33.84 -19.94
C ALA A 103 -15.31 35.32 -19.53
N ILE A 104 -14.94 35.64 -18.29
CA ILE A 104 -14.90 37.03 -17.80
C ILE A 104 -13.90 37.85 -18.61
N SER A 105 -12.68 37.34 -18.81
CA SER A 105 -11.65 38.01 -19.61
C SER A 105 -12.10 38.30 -21.05
N ARG A 106 -12.91 37.41 -21.64
CA ARG A 106 -13.47 37.58 -22.98
C ARG A 106 -14.54 38.66 -23.03
N VAL A 107 -15.40 38.75 -22.00
CA VAL A 107 -16.42 39.80 -21.91
C VAL A 107 -15.77 41.18 -21.75
N PHE A 108 -14.74 41.29 -20.90
CA PHE A 108 -14.00 42.54 -20.74
C PHE A 108 -13.25 42.97 -22.00
N ARG A 109 -12.70 42.04 -22.78
CA ARG A 109 -12.03 42.35 -24.05
C ARG A 109 -12.97 42.65 -25.22
N GLY A 110 -14.22 42.21 -25.15
CA GLY A 110 -15.23 42.45 -26.20
C GLY A 110 -16.14 43.65 -25.92
N ALA A 111 -15.91 44.35 -24.81
CA ALA A 111 -16.62 45.57 -24.42
C ALA A 111 -15.87 46.86 -24.79
N ASP A 112 -14.73 46.73 -25.48
CA ASP A 112 -14.04 47.80 -26.22
C ASP A 112 -14.49 47.81 -27.69
#